data_AF-A0A6N8HML2-F1
#
_entry.id   AF-A0A6N8HML2-F1
#
_cell.length_a   1.000
_cell.length_b   1.000
_cell.length_c   1.000
_cell.angle_alpha   90.00
_cell.angle_beta   90.00
_cell.angle_gamma   90.00
#
_symmetry.space_group_name_H-M   'P 1'
#
loop_
_entity.id
_entity.type
_entity.pdbx_description
1 polymer ?
#
loop_
_entity_poly.entity_id
_entity_poly.type
_entity_poly.pdbx_seq_one_letter_code
_entity_poly.pdbx_strand_id
1 'polypeptide(L)'
;MNKKDIADIRKQFKLNNDLLKIHDIFNVYIMKESSEVYHQQSTSFELLEDEQKELFMANFKKVLTGQLDQKLFELKFQRDVEDSSQLILHQGLLSDDREAWTDEMLRLVEKMLTDKQYDMDVVLTFIRGST
;
A
#
# COMPACT_ATOMS: atom_id res chain seq x y z
N MET A 1 -11.56 -10.27 6.55
CA MET A 1 -11.56 -9.02 7.37
C MET A 1 -12.99 -8.54 7.49
N ASN A 2 -13.51 -8.21 8.67
CA ASN A 2 -14.91 -7.83 8.85
C ASN A 2 -15.08 -6.29 8.92
N LYS A 3 -16.34 -5.80 8.91
CA LYS A 3 -16.64 -4.35 9.01
C LYS A 3 -16.09 -3.69 10.29
N LYS A 4 -15.99 -4.43 11.39
CA LYS A 4 -15.47 -3.95 12.67
C LYS A 4 -13.96 -3.72 12.56
N ASP A 5 -13.22 -4.66 11.98
CA ASP A 5 -11.77 -4.54 11.77
C ASP A 5 -11.45 -3.30 10.91
N ILE A 6 -12.19 -3.09 9.81
CA ILE A 6 -12.03 -1.90 8.96
C ILE A 6 -12.31 -0.61 9.75
N ALA A 7 -13.38 -0.60 10.54
CA ALA A 7 -13.73 0.56 11.36
C ALA A 7 -12.66 0.85 12.42
N ASP A 8 -12.03 -0.17 12.98
CA ASP A 8 -10.98 -0.04 13.98
C ASP A 8 -9.68 0.47 13.35
N ILE A 9 -9.22 -0.11 12.23
CA ILE A 9 -8.06 0.40 11.47
C ILE A 9 -8.31 1.87 11.06
N ARG A 10 -9.49 2.20 10.56
CA ARG A 10 -9.84 3.58 10.16
C ARG A 10 -9.70 4.59 11.29
N LYS A 11 -10.03 4.21 12.53
CA LYS A 11 -9.86 5.09 13.70
C LYS A 11 -8.39 5.40 13.98
N GLN A 12 -7.48 4.51 13.55
CA GLN A 12 -6.05 4.65 13.79
C GLN A 12 -5.33 5.60 12.82
N PHE A 13 -5.91 5.93 11.67
CA PHE A 13 -5.30 6.90 10.74
C PHE A 13 -5.44 8.35 11.25
N LYS A 14 -4.74 8.75 12.31
CA LYS A 14 -4.70 10.13 12.77
C LYS A 14 -3.24 10.55 12.92
N LEU A 15 -2.92 11.81 12.63
CA LEU A 15 -1.54 12.31 12.70
C LEU A 15 -0.90 12.11 14.06
N ASN A 16 -1.66 12.37 15.12
CA ASN A 16 -1.21 12.22 16.50
C ASN A 16 -1.77 10.94 17.11
N ASN A 17 -1.65 9.81 16.41
CA ASN A 17 -2.05 8.53 16.96
C ASN A 17 -0.84 7.79 17.54
N ASP A 18 -0.94 7.40 18.80
CA ASP A 18 0.10 6.61 19.46
C ASP A 18 0.08 5.13 19.03
N LEU A 19 -1.05 4.66 18.49
CA LEU A 19 -1.28 3.24 18.16
C LEU A 19 -0.92 2.87 16.70
N LEU A 20 -0.69 3.84 15.83
CA LEU A 20 -0.29 3.58 14.44
C LEU A 20 0.57 4.74 13.95
N LYS A 21 1.86 4.46 13.75
CA LYS A 21 2.79 5.38 13.11
C LYS A 21 3.08 4.92 11.70
N ILE A 22 2.89 5.81 10.74
CA ILE A 22 3.27 5.58 9.35
C ILE A 22 4.67 6.12 9.17
N HIS A 23 5.56 5.27 8.65
CA HIS A 23 6.97 5.60 8.46
C HIS A 23 7.23 6.04 7.03
N ASP A 24 6.69 5.27 6.08
CA ASP A 24 7.00 5.44 4.66
C ASP A 24 5.76 5.27 3.78
N ILE A 25 5.73 6.05 2.71
CA ILE A 25 4.80 5.93 1.59
C ILE A 25 5.62 5.66 0.34
N PHE A 26 5.25 4.61 -0.39
CA PHE A 26 5.85 4.26 -1.67
C PHE A 26 4.80 4.26 -2.78
N ASN A 27 4.97 5.12 -3.77
CA ASN A 27 4.09 5.26 -4.91
C ASN A 27 4.78 4.73 -6.17
N VAL A 28 4.09 3.86 -6.89
CA VAL A 28 4.54 3.29 -8.16
C VAL A 28 3.54 3.69 -9.23
N TYR A 29 4.02 4.41 -10.23
CA TYR A 29 3.20 4.93 -11.31
C TYR A 29 3.40 4.09 -12.57
N ILE A 30 2.31 3.59 -13.13
CA ILE A 30 2.28 2.65 -14.25
C ILE A 30 1.54 3.30 -15.42
N MET A 31 2.18 3.34 -16.58
CA MET A 31 1.55 3.82 -17.81
C MET A 31 0.70 2.71 -18.42
N LYS A 32 -0.50 3.07 -18.88
CA LYS A 32 -1.37 2.16 -19.64
C LYS A 32 -0.66 1.54 -20.85
N GLU A 33 0.01 2.36 -21.64
CA GLU A 33 0.47 1.99 -22.99
C GLU A 33 1.53 0.89 -22.97
N SER A 34 2.44 0.92 -22.00
CA SER A 34 3.50 -0.07 -21.86
C SER A 34 3.22 -1.10 -20.76
N SER A 35 2.28 -0.82 -19.84
CA SER A 35 2.16 -1.55 -18.57
C SER A 35 3.50 -1.61 -17.82
N GLU A 36 4.34 -0.59 -17.99
CA GLU A 36 5.63 -0.46 -17.32
C GLU A 36 5.58 0.60 -16.23
N VAL A 37 6.41 0.40 -15.21
CA VAL A 37 6.66 1.39 -14.17
C VAL A 37 7.49 2.53 -14.78
N TYR A 38 6.88 3.71 -14.95
CA TYR A 38 7.59 4.87 -15.51
C TYR A 38 8.19 5.76 -14.42
N HIS A 39 7.62 5.73 -13.22
CA HIS A 39 8.10 6.50 -12.08
C HIS A 39 7.80 5.76 -10.78
N GLN A 40 8.73 5.84 -9.84
CA GLN A 40 8.54 5.36 -8.48
C GLN A 40 9.07 6.41 -7.51
N GLN A 41 8.33 6.61 -6.42
CA GLN A 41 8.66 7.59 -5.42
C GLN A 41 8.45 7.00 -4.03
N SER A 42 9.52 6.93 -3.27
CA SER A 42 9.48 6.59 -1.86
C SER A 42 9.60 7.87 -1.05
N THR A 43 8.78 8.09 -0.03
CA THR A 43 8.81 9.29 0.81
C THR A 43 8.62 8.93 2.28
N SER A 44 9.44 9.52 3.15
CA SER A 44 9.26 9.36 4.60
C SER A 44 8.07 10.21 5.01
N PHE A 45 7.14 9.61 5.74
CA PHE A 45 5.94 10.29 6.18
C PHE A 45 6.25 11.43 7.15
N GLU A 46 7.27 11.28 8.00
CA GLU A 46 7.69 12.31 8.95
C GLU A 46 8.24 13.57 8.27
N LEU A 47 8.87 13.42 7.11
CA LEU A 47 9.45 14.52 6.33
C LEU A 47 8.44 15.29 5.49
N LEU A 48 7.19 14.83 5.40
CA LEU A 48 6.12 15.53 4.72
C LEU A 48 5.70 16.79 5.49
N GLU A 49 5.23 17.80 4.77
CA GLU A 49 4.58 18.96 5.37
C GLU A 49 3.27 18.56 6.04
N ASP A 50 2.87 19.26 7.10
CA ASP A 50 1.69 18.90 7.89
C ASP A 50 0.41 18.85 7.05
N GLU A 51 0.25 19.79 6.10
CA GLU A 51 -0.88 19.78 5.16
C GLU A 51 -0.91 18.50 4.29
N GLN A 52 0.25 18.05 3.82
CA GLN A 52 0.37 16.81 3.04
C GLN A 52 0.05 15.59 3.91
N LYS A 53 0.57 15.56 5.14
CA LYS A 53 0.28 14.48 6.09
C LYS A 53 -1.22 14.40 6.38
N GLU A 54 -1.88 15.54 6.62
CA GLU A 54 -3.33 15.61 6.83
C GLU A 54 -4.10 15.08 5.62
N LEU A 55 -3.69 15.47 4.41
CA LEU A 55 -4.30 15.02 3.16
C LEU A 55 -4.19 13.50 2.98
N PHE A 56 -3.01 12.91 3.22
CA PHE A 56 -2.83 11.45 3.18
C PHE A 56 -3.71 10.75 4.21
N MET A 57 -3.71 11.20 5.46
CA MET A 57 -4.57 10.61 6.51
C MET A 57 -6.06 10.67 6.14
N ALA A 58 -6.52 11.80 5.60
CA ALA A 58 -7.88 11.96 5.14
C ALA A 58 -8.21 11.01 3.99
N ASN A 59 -7.30 10.86 3.03
CA ASN A 59 -7.45 9.94 1.90
C ASN A 59 -7.51 8.48 2.36
N PHE A 60 -6.63 8.04 3.25
CA PHE A 60 -6.65 6.67 3.77
C PHE A 60 -7.95 6.36 4.51
N LYS A 61 -8.45 7.30 5.34
CA LYS A 61 -9.78 7.15 5.96
C LYS A 61 -10.88 7.02 4.93
N LYS A 62 -10.83 7.83 3.87
CA LYS A 62 -11.85 7.86 2.81
C LYS A 62 -11.85 6.57 2.00
N VAL A 63 -10.69 5.98 1.73
CA VAL A 63 -10.61 4.65 1.09
C VAL A 63 -11.31 3.60 1.96
N LEU A 64 -11.06 3.62 3.27
CA LEU A 64 -11.67 2.70 4.23
C LEU A 64 -13.15 2.97 4.54
N THR A 65 -13.77 4.00 3.98
CA THR A 65 -15.24 4.18 4.06
C THR A 65 -15.98 3.50 2.92
N GLY A 66 -15.26 2.96 1.93
CA GLY A 66 -15.84 2.17 0.85
C GLY A 66 -16.65 0.97 1.36
N GLN A 67 -17.70 0.62 0.62
CA GLN A 67 -18.41 -0.64 0.90
C GLN A 67 -17.51 -1.82 0.54
N LEU A 68 -17.44 -2.80 1.44
CA LEU A 68 -16.87 -4.11 1.18
C LEU A 68 -17.50 -4.70 -0.10
N ASP A 69 -16.67 -5.38 -0.89
CA ASP A 69 -17.01 -6.01 -2.17
C ASP A 69 -17.40 -5.05 -3.30
N GLN A 70 -17.30 -3.73 -3.09
CA GLN A 70 -17.49 -2.72 -4.14
C GLN A 70 -16.28 -1.81 -4.31
N LYS A 71 -15.78 -1.27 -3.19
CA LYS A 71 -14.63 -0.35 -3.15
C LYS A 71 -13.50 -0.85 -2.27
N LEU A 72 -13.80 -1.82 -1.40
CA LEU A 72 -12.84 -2.52 -0.57
C LEU A 72 -12.94 -4.01 -0.88
N PHE A 73 -11.84 -4.59 -1.33
CA PHE A 73 -11.78 -6.00 -1.69
C PHE A 73 -10.85 -6.73 -0.72
N GLU A 74 -11.28 -7.90 -0.24
CA GLU A 74 -10.41 -8.77 0.54
C GLU A 74 -9.49 -9.55 -0.40
N LEU A 75 -8.18 -9.36 -0.26
CA LEU A 75 -7.20 -10.14 -0.97
C LEU A 75 -7.02 -11.49 -0.27
N LYS A 76 -7.37 -12.58 -0.97
CA LYS A 76 -7.12 -13.94 -0.49
C LYS A 76 -5.79 -14.43 -1.06
N PHE A 77 -4.84 -14.74 -0.19
CA PHE A 77 -3.59 -15.36 -0.60
C PHE A 77 -3.81 -16.82 -0.97
N GLN A 78 -3.28 -17.23 -2.12
CA GLN A 78 -3.20 -18.63 -2.50
C GLN A 78 -2.07 -19.29 -1.70
N ARG A 79 -2.34 -20.47 -1.14
CA ARG A 79 -1.35 -21.27 -0.40
C ARG A 79 -0.56 -22.13 -1.39
N ASP A 80 0.67 -22.49 -1.00
CA ASP A 80 1.54 -23.43 -1.73
C ASP A 80 1.94 -22.97 -3.15
N VAL A 81 1.98 -21.65 -3.38
CA VAL A 81 2.48 -21.06 -4.63
C VAL A 81 3.90 -20.55 -4.39
N GLU A 82 4.84 -20.96 -5.24
CA GLU A 82 6.18 -20.37 -5.26
C GLU A 82 6.07 -18.86 -5.54
N ASP A 83 6.87 -18.07 -4.82
CA ASP A 83 6.82 -16.60 -4.90
C ASP A 83 5.43 -15.99 -4.62
N SER A 84 4.74 -16.51 -3.59
CA SER A 84 3.43 -16.00 -3.22
C SER A 84 3.50 -14.52 -2.81
N SER A 85 2.48 -13.73 -3.18
CA SER A 85 2.37 -12.33 -2.73
C SER A 85 2.38 -12.19 -1.21
N GLN A 86 1.93 -13.21 -0.48
CA GLN A 86 2.00 -13.25 0.98
C GLN A 86 3.44 -13.29 1.48
N LEU A 87 4.29 -14.11 0.83
CA LEU A 87 5.70 -14.22 1.17
C LEU A 87 6.44 -12.90 0.94
N ILE A 88 6.23 -12.28 -0.23
CA ILE A 88 6.80 -10.97 -0.58
C ILE A 88 6.41 -9.90 0.45
N LEU A 89 5.10 -9.81 0.76
CA LEU A 89 4.61 -8.84 1.77
C LEU A 89 5.19 -9.12 3.16
N HIS A 90 5.33 -10.38 3.55
CA HIS A 90 5.91 -10.76 4.84
C HIS A 90 7.41 -10.43 4.91
N GLN A 91 8.17 -10.68 3.85
CA GLN A 91 9.57 -10.30 3.74
C GLN A 91 9.73 -8.78 3.85
N GLY A 92 8.91 -8.02 3.13
CA GLY A 92 8.87 -6.56 3.24
C GLY A 92 8.55 -6.05 4.65
N LEU A 93 7.68 -6.74 5.41
CA LEU A 93 7.36 -6.38 6.80
C LEU A 93 8.52 -6.62 7.76
N LEU A 94 9.34 -7.65 7.50
CA LEU A 94 10.52 -7.98 8.31
C LEU A 94 11.76 -7.16 7.94
N SER A 95 11.79 -6.54 6.77
CA SER A 95 12.91 -5.69 6.34
C SER A 95 12.96 -4.42 7.18
N ASP A 96 13.95 -4.26 8.04
CA ASP A 96 14.17 -3.01 8.77
C ASP A 96 14.66 -1.86 7.86
N ASP A 97 15.14 -2.21 6.67
CA ASP A 97 15.58 -1.24 5.67
C ASP A 97 14.44 -0.85 4.72
N ARG A 98 14.40 0.44 4.39
CA ARG A 98 13.41 1.03 3.49
C ARG A 98 13.65 0.61 2.05
N GLU A 99 14.90 0.55 1.61
CA GLU A 99 15.25 0.18 0.24
C GLU A 99 14.85 -1.29 -0.01
N ALA A 100 15.23 -2.18 0.91
CA ALA A 100 14.77 -3.57 0.89
C ALA A 100 13.24 -3.71 0.89
N TRP A 101 12.52 -2.89 1.68
CA TRP A 101 11.05 -2.89 1.63
C TRP A 101 10.51 -2.44 0.27
N THR A 102 11.06 -1.37 -0.32
CA THR A 102 10.63 -0.88 -1.64
C THR A 102 10.90 -1.88 -2.75
N ASP A 103 12.02 -2.62 -2.69
CA ASP A 103 12.36 -3.65 -3.66
C ASP A 103 11.35 -4.81 -3.63
N GLU A 104 10.94 -5.26 -2.44
CA GLU A 104 9.88 -6.27 -2.31
C GLU A 104 8.53 -5.74 -2.82
N MET A 105 8.20 -4.47 -2.56
CA MET A 105 6.97 -3.89 -3.11
C MET A 105 7.02 -3.77 -4.63
N LEU A 106 8.18 -3.42 -5.20
CA LEU A 106 8.37 -3.36 -6.65
C LEU A 106 8.23 -4.74 -7.29
N ARG A 107 8.83 -5.77 -6.69
CA ARG A 107 8.67 -7.16 -7.12
C ARG A 107 7.19 -7.59 -7.12
N LEU A 108 6.42 -7.16 -6.13
CA LEU A 108 4.98 -7.39 -6.11
C LEU A 108 4.25 -6.70 -7.27
N VAL A 109 4.65 -5.46 -7.62
CA VAL A 109 4.10 -4.73 -8.77
C VAL A 109 4.43 -5.45 -10.08
N GLU A 110 5.67 -5.87 -10.29
CA GLU A 110 6.09 -6.61 -11.49
C GLU A 110 5.29 -7.91 -11.67
N LYS A 111 5.07 -8.64 -10.58
CA LYS A 111 4.19 -9.82 -10.57
C LYS A 111 2.76 -9.45 -11.00
N MET A 112 2.20 -8.36 -10.47
CA MET A 112 0.85 -7.89 -10.84
C MET A 112 0.74 -7.49 -12.31
N LEU A 113 1.78 -6.88 -12.88
CA LEU A 113 1.82 -6.44 -14.28
C LEU A 113 1.97 -7.61 -15.26
N THR A 114 2.65 -8.68 -14.84
CA THR A 114 2.75 -9.92 -15.63
C THR A 114 1.39 -10.58 -15.83
N ASP A 115 0.54 -10.55 -14.79
CA ASP A 115 -0.77 -11.22 -14.81
C ASP A 115 -1.89 -10.34 -15.37
N LYS A 116 -1.74 -9.00 -15.36
CA LYS A 116 -2.77 -8.05 -15.80
C LYS A 116 -2.20 -6.82 -16.50
N GLN A 117 -2.76 -6.53 -17.67
CA GLN A 117 -2.63 -5.22 -18.30
C GLN A 117 -3.75 -4.29 -17.81
N TYR A 118 -3.40 -3.05 -17.48
CA TYR A 118 -4.35 -2.05 -17.01
C TYR A 118 -4.86 -1.20 -18.19
N ASP A 119 -6.17 -0.98 -18.25
CA ASP A 119 -6.82 -0.18 -19.30
C ASP A 119 -6.63 1.34 -19.14
N MET A 120 -6.04 1.78 -18.03
CA MET A 120 -5.78 3.19 -17.68
C MET A 120 -4.46 3.29 -16.92
N ASP A 121 -3.93 4.51 -16.79
CA ASP A 121 -2.78 4.77 -15.93
C ASP A 121 -3.15 4.48 -14.47
N VAL A 122 -2.28 3.78 -13.76
CA VAL A 122 -2.51 3.33 -12.38
C VAL A 122 -1.40 3.81 -11.48
N VAL A 123 -1.78 4.24 -10.28
CA VAL A 123 -0.84 4.49 -9.18
C VAL A 123 -1.10 3.45 -8.10
N LEU A 124 -0.06 2.69 -7.78
CA LEU A 124 -0.06 1.77 -6.64
C LEU A 124 0.64 2.45 -5.47
N THR A 125 -0.07 2.62 -4.36
CA THR A 125 0.46 3.22 -3.15
C THR A 125 0.60 2.16 -2.06
N PHE A 126 1.82 1.95 -1.60
CA PHE A 126 2.16 1.13 -0.45
C PHE A 126 2.46 2.02 0.75
N ILE A 127 2.01 1.59 1.93
CA ILE A 127 2.20 2.33 3.17
C ILE A 127 2.79 1.37 4.19
N ARG A 128 3.91 1.77 4.79
CA ARG A 128 4.53 1.05 5.89
C ARG A 128 4.22 1.75 7.20
N GLY A 129 3.65 1.01 8.15
CA GLY A 129 3.41 1.52 9.49
C GLY A 129 3.63 0.45 10.55
N SER A 130 3.91 0.89 11.77
CA SER A 130 4.01 0.04 12.95
C SER A 130 2.99 0.48 14.00
N THR A 131 2.49 -0.49 14.75
CA THR A 131 1.60 -0.29 15.91
C THR A 131 2.35 -0.41 17.21
#